data_AF-A0A9W6FWS9-F1
#
_entry.id   AF-A0A9W6FWS9-F1
#
_cell.length_a   1.000
_cell.length_b   1.000
_cell.length_c   1.000
_cell.angle_alpha   90.00
_cell.angle_beta   90.00
_cell.angle_gamma   90.00
#
_symmetry.space_group_name_H-M   'P 1'
#
loop_
_entity.id
_entity.type
_entity.pdbx_description
1 polymer ?
#
loop_
_entity_poly.entity_id
_entity_poly.type
_entity_poly.pdbx_seq_one_letter_code
_entity_poly.pdbx_strand_id
1 'polypeptide(L)'
;MFALYQPDGGIFGVGETIEAARADAAEWLDGGLDEANRAEISSPDRHDTGNKLYIRECTERLAAAIRKEAGTVVFDINDKGMLDLVEVID
;
A
#
# COMPACT_ATOMS: atom_id res chain seq x y z
N MET A 1 9.38 -2.94 5.63
CA MET A 1 8.58 -3.30 4.44
C MET A 1 7.63 -2.15 4.16
N PHE A 2 7.32 -1.89 2.91
CA PHE A 2 6.54 -0.74 2.45
C PHE A 2 5.40 -1.20 1.54
N ALA A 3 4.31 -0.45 1.57
CA ALA A 3 3.19 -0.61 0.66
C ALA A 3 2.87 0.73 -0.02
N LEU A 4 2.54 0.65 -1.31
CA LEU A 4 1.92 1.74 -2.05
C LEU A 4 0.41 1.54 -2.03
N TYR A 5 -0.33 2.53 -1.55
CA TYR A 5 -1.77 2.43 -1.31
C TYR A 5 -2.52 3.71 -1.63
N GLN A 6 -3.83 3.56 -1.80
CA GLN A 6 -4.79 4.65 -1.76
C GLN A 6 -5.73 4.46 -0.57
N PRO A 7 -5.90 5.46 0.32
CA PRO A 7 -6.67 5.31 1.57
C PRO A 7 -8.09 4.80 1.37
N ASP A 8 -8.79 5.32 0.37
CA ASP A 8 -10.18 4.95 0.04
C ASP A 8 -10.27 3.87 -1.06
N GLY A 9 -9.14 3.30 -1.46
CA GLY A 9 -9.04 2.34 -2.56
C GLY A 9 -8.50 1.00 -2.08
N GLY A 10 -7.20 0.79 -2.27
CA GLY A 10 -6.54 -0.48 -2.03
C GLY A 10 -5.03 -0.34 -1.89
N ILE A 11 -4.37 -1.47 -1.63
CA ILE A 11 -2.93 -1.61 -1.79
C ILE A 11 -2.65 -1.99 -3.25
N PHE A 12 -1.75 -1.27 -3.91
CA PHE A 12 -1.37 -1.53 -5.30
C PHE A 12 -0.05 -2.28 -5.41
N GLY A 13 0.82 -2.19 -4.39
CA GLY A 13 2.07 -2.95 -4.39
C GLY A 13 2.77 -2.93 -3.03
N VAL A 14 3.63 -3.93 -2.81
CA VAL A 14 4.40 -4.13 -1.58
C VAL A 14 5.85 -4.49 -1.85
N GLY A 15 6.77 -3.99 -1.03
CA GLY A 15 8.21 -4.22 -1.22
C GLY A 15 9.04 -4.04 0.04
N GLU A 16 10.25 -4.62 0.05
CA GLU A 16 11.18 -4.41 1.16
C GLU A 16 11.67 -2.97 1.25
N THR A 17 11.76 -2.30 0.10
CA THR A 17 12.06 -0.88 -0.04
C THR A 17 10.91 -0.12 -0.70
N ILE A 18 10.98 1.22 -0.65
CA ILE A 18 10.04 2.11 -1.32
C ILE A 18 10.04 1.88 -2.83
N GLU A 19 11.22 1.70 -3.42
CA GLU A 19 11.40 1.46 -4.85
C GLU A 19 10.80 0.12 -5.27
N ALA A 20 10.98 -0.92 -4.45
CA ALA A 20 10.37 -2.22 -4.69
C ALA A 20 8.83 -2.14 -4.65
N ALA A 21 8.27 -1.41 -3.68
CA ALA A 21 6.81 -1.22 -3.59
C ALA A 21 6.26 -0.44 -4.80
N ARG A 22 7.01 0.54 -5.32
CA ARG A 22 6.65 1.28 -6.55
C ARG A 22 6.71 0.41 -7.79
N ALA A 23 7.74 -0.43 -7.91
CA ALA A 23 7.89 -1.33 -9.04
C ALA A 23 6.75 -2.37 -9.07
N ASP A 24 6.40 -2.92 -7.92
CA ASP A 24 5.26 -3.84 -7.77
C ASP A 24 3.94 -3.16 -8.13
N ALA A 25 3.71 -1.93 -7.62
CA ALA A 25 2.51 -1.17 -7.95
C ALA A 25 2.40 -0.74 -9.41
N ALA A 26 3.54 -0.54 -10.09
CA ALA A 26 3.57 -0.13 -11.49
C ALA A 26 2.93 -1.15 -12.43
N GLU A 27 2.83 -2.42 -12.04
CA GLU A 27 2.16 -3.45 -12.85
C GLU A 27 0.63 -3.31 -12.84
N TRP A 28 0.08 -2.63 -11.82
CA TRP A 28 -1.36 -2.51 -11.59
C TRP A 28 -1.93 -1.13 -11.90
N LEU A 29 -1.08 -0.11 -11.93
CA LEU A 29 -1.47 1.28 -12.19
C LEU A 29 -1.51 1.58 -13.69
N ASP A 30 -2.54 2.28 -14.16
CA ASP A 30 -2.69 2.67 -15.58
C ASP A 30 -1.51 3.51 -16.08
N GLY A 31 -0.98 4.41 -15.24
CA GLY A 31 0.21 5.22 -15.53
C GLY A 31 1.54 4.53 -15.24
N GLY A 32 1.51 3.26 -14.82
CA GLY A 32 2.68 2.44 -14.53
C GLY A 32 3.66 3.07 -13.53
N LEU A 33 4.95 2.97 -13.85
CA LEU A 33 6.03 3.42 -12.95
C LEU A 33 6.04 4.94 -12.75
N ASP A 34 5.64 5.72 -13.76
CA ASP A 34 5.55 7.18 -13.65
C ASP A 34 4.48 7.58 -12.63
N GLU A 35 3.38 6.84 -12.56
CA GLU A 35 2.36 7.05 -11.55
C GLU A 35 2.80 6.59 -10.16
N ALA A 36 3.38 5.40 -10.07
CA ALA A 36 3.94 4.90 -8.81
C ALA A 36 4.99 5.86 -8.23
N ASN A 37 5.80 6.50 -9.08
CA ASN A 37 6.82 7.47 -8.66
C ASN A 37 6.24 8.80 -8.12
N ARG A 38 5.00 9.14 -8.48
CA ARG A 38 4.30 10.32 -7.94
C ARG A 38 3.71 10.08 -6.54
N ALA A 39 3.69 8.83 -6.07
CA ALA A 39 3.17 8.52 -4.74
C ALA A 39 3.97 9.22 -3.64
N GLU A 40 3.26 9.91 -2.75
CA GLU A 40 3.83 10.66 -1.63
C GLU A 40 4.18 9.70 -0.48
N ILE A 41 5.33 9.88 0.17
CA ILE A 41 5.62 9.15 1.40
C ILE A 41 4.72 9.70 2.51
N SER A 42 3.79 8.89 3.02
CA SER A 42 2.87 9.32 4.07
C SER A 42 3.53 9.27 5.44
N SER A 43 3.17 10.22 6.30
CA SER A 43 3.67 10.33 7.68
C SER A 43 2.60 9.86 8.67
N PRO A 44 2.97 9.27 9.81
CA PRO A 44 2.01 8.75 10.81
C PRO A 44 0.99 9.78 11.29
N ASP A 45 1.35 11.06 11.36
CA ASP A 45 0.47 12.13 11.85
C ASP A 45 -0.40 12.77 10.77
N ARG A 46 -0.29 12.34 9.50
CA ARG A 46 -1.02 12.94 8.39
C ARG A 46 -2.34 12.21 8.18
N HIS A 47 -3.44 12.95 8.24
CA HIS A 47 -4.72 12.46 7.75
C HIS A 47 -4.63 12.35 6.22
N ASP A 48 -4.61 11.12 5.72
CA ASP A 48 -4.61 10.85 4.28
C ASP A 48 -6.05 11.00 3.77
N THR A 49 -6.29 11.99 2.91
CA THR A 49 -7.62 12.20 2.30
C THR A 49 -7.49 12.27 0.79
N GLY A 50 -8.34 11.51 0.08
CA GLY A 50 -8.56 11.66 -1.35
C GLY A 50 -7.88 10.63 -2.25
N ASN A 51 -8.04 10.85 -3.55
CA ASN A 51 -7.66 9.95 -4.66
C ASN A 51 -6.14 9.93 -4.95
N LYS A 52 -5.30 10.16 -3.95
CA LYS A 52 -3.84 10.20 -4.08
C LYS A 52 -3.22 8.87 -3.65
N LEU A 53 -2.10 8.52 -4.29
CA LEU A 53 -1.28 7.38 -3.91
C LEU A 53 -0.25 7.79 -2.85
N TYR A 54 -0.09 6.92 -1.87
CA TYR A 54 0.83 7.10 -0.77
C TYR A 54 1.72 5.88 -0.59
N ILE A 55 2.87 6.08 0.05
CA ILE A 55 3.78 5.00 0.46
C ILE A 55 3.95 5.08 1.97
N ARG A 56 3.76 3.95 2.65
CA ARG A 56 3.89 3.82 4.09
C ARG A 56 4.48 2.46 4.44
N GLU A 57 5.09 2.35 5.62
CA GLU A 57 5.49 1.07 6.15
C GLU A 57 4.27 0.16 6.37
N CYS A 58 4.42 -1.13 6.06
CA CYS A 58 3.40 -2.13 6.27
C CYS A 58 3.92 -3.33 7.08
N THR A 59 3.01 -4.04 7.72
CA THR A 59 3.34 -5.29 8.40
C THR A 59 3.63 -6.40 7.40
N GLU A 60 4.48 -7.34 7.78
CA GLU A 60 4.77 -8.53 6.95
C GLU A 60 3.49 -9.34 6.68
N ARG A 61 2.55 -9.34 7.62
CA ARG A 61 1.26 -10.01 7.47
C ARG A 61 0.42 -9.41 6.34
N LEU A 62 0.38 -8.08 6.23
CA LEU A 62 -0.31 -7.40 5.13
C LEU A 62 0.33 -7.76 3.79
N ALA A 63 1.65 -7.65 3.69
CA ALA A 63 2.36 -7.97 2.45
C ALA A 63 2.21 -9.44 2.03
N ALA A 64 2.20 -10.37 3.00
CA ALA A 64 1.95 -11.78 2.74
C ALA A 64 0.53 -12.04 2.22
N ALA A 65 -0.47 -11.31 2.72
CA ALA A 65 -1.86 -11.42 2.23
C ALA A 65 -2.00 -10.92 0.78
N ILE A 66 -1.40 -9.77 0.47
CA ILE A 66 -1.40 -9.21 -0.89
C ILE A 66 -0.75 -10.17 -1.89
N ARG A 67 0.44 -10.70 -1.56
CA ARG A 67 1.16 -11.66 -2.43
C ARG A 67 0.46 -13.00 -2.62
N LYS A 68 -0.47 -13.36 -1.74
CA LYS A 68 -1.22 -14.61 -1.84
C LYS A 68 -2.36 -14.52 -2.87
N GLU A 69 -2.69 -13.30 -3.34
CA GLU A 69 -3.76 -13.03 -4.34
C GLU A 69 -5.11 -13.67 -3.98
N ALA A 70 -5.43 -13.77 -2.70
CA ALA A 70 -6.71 -14.27 -2.25
C ALA A 70 -7.61 -13.08 -1.92
N GLY A 71 -8.46 -12.65 -2.84
CA GLY A 71 -9.54 -11.71 -2.56
C GLY A 71 -9.15 -10.25 -2.28
N THR A 72 -10.10 -9.50 -1.75
CA THR A 72 -9.94 -8.07 -1.41
C THR A 72 -9.35 -7.92 -0.03
N VAL A 73 -8.17 -7.30 0.06
CA VAL A 73 -7.48 -7.03 1.32
C VAL A 73 -7.99 -5.73 1.95
N VAL A 74 -8.57 -5.84 3.14
CA VAL A 74 -8.95 -4.69 3.97
C VAL A 74 -7.81 -4.40 4.94
N PHE A 75 -7.41 -3.13 5.03
CA PHE A 75 -6.28 -2.70 5.84
C PHE A 75 -6.63 -1.45 6.65
N ASP A 76 -5.89 -1.23 7.73
CA ASP A 76 -5.95 -0.01 8.55
C ASP A 76 -4.56 0.33 9.10
N ILE A 77 -4.40 1.54 9.62
CA ILE A 77 -3.18 1.99 10.27
C ILE A 77 -3.22 1.56 11.74
N ASN A 78 -2.24 0.76 12.17
CA ASN A 78 -2.15 0.30 13.55
C ASN A 78 -1.60 1.37 14.51
N ASP A 79 -1.50 1.01 15.79
CA ASP A 79 -0.98 1.86 16.88
C ASP A 79 0.48 2.33 16.67
N LYS A 80 1.23 1.66 15.79
CA LYS A 80 2.60 2.03 15.40
C LYS A 80 2.67 2.90 14.14
N GLY A 81 1.53 3.25 13.56
CA GLY A 81 1.47 4.04 12.34
C GLY A 81 1.77 3.25 11.06
N MET A 82 1.79 1.92 11.12
CA MET A 82 2.02 1.03 9.97
C MET A 82 0.71 0.53 9.40
N LEU A 83 0.67 0.28 8.08
CA LEU A 83 -0.44 -0.44 7.46
C LEU A 83 -0.45 -1.89 7.92
N ASP A 84 -1.56 -2.34 8.48
CA ASP A 84 -1.76 -3.72 8.90
C ASP A 84 -3.03 -4.31 8.29
N LEU A 85 -3.04 -5.63 8.20
CA LEU A 85 -4.16 -6.39 7.66
C LEU A 85 -5.33 -6.41 8.66
N VAL A 86 -6.50 -5.93 8.26
CA VAL A 86 -7.71 -6.10 9.06
C VAL A 86 -8.32 -7.47 8.74
N GLU A 87 -8.67 -7.69 7.48
CA GLU A 87 -9.27 -8.93 7.00
C GLU A 87 -9.07 -9.11 5.49
N VAL A 88 -9.43 -10.29 5.00
CA VAL A 88 -9.43 -10.64 3.58
C VAL A 88 -10.84 -11.11 3.23
N ILE A 89 -11.45 -10.47 2.23
CA ILE A 89 -12.80 -10.79 1.76
C ILE A 89 -12.67 -11.57 0.45
N ASP A 90 -13.18 -12.81 0.45
CA ASP A 90 -13.24 -13.69 -0.73
C ASP A 90 -14.29 -13.25 -1.76
#